data_AF-A0A382JRI7-F1
#
_entry.id   AF-A0A382JRI7-F1
#
_cell.length_a   1.000
_cell.length_b   1.000
_cell.length_c   1.000
_cell.angle_alpha   90.00
_cell.angle_beta   90.00
_cell.angle_gamma   90.00
#
_symmetry.space_group_name_H-M   'P 1'
#
loop_
_entity.id
_entity.type
_entity.pdbx_description
1 polymer ?
#
loop_
_entity_poly.entity_id
_entity_poly.type
_entity_poly.pdbx_seq_one_letter_code
_entity_poly.pdbx_strand_id
1 'polypeptide(L)'
;MKHIYNFDNEKAIGKFLQDHPLETFDATVIGSSMAAASVVSQLIKNNKKILVIEKGYFFDRVKRNIMDIESTFMPIKPSTREIAYGGTSNLWMGLISEFDELEYTDRWSEKPSNLWGINEAELKQCSRQAWELFGIKRSYIRKKRELKSQFRLRDFTVQKKPFRAVSVLNNPKIVKLLNSYAYILGEDIKGSFVDIVSMVTEEQKRFYCKKIIVCCGGLDSTKLILNSIKEKTLDLGSRSEYVGKYYMNHPRFHLGVLNNKKNRGKKFGLKSLTKGMNYIGLSLKEEEQIKENLNNTYFKFSPVYQWKQSPEVLLIDVLLSNPRFFLKNALDFLFRRKKL
;
A
#
# COMPACT_ATOMS: atom_id res chain seq x y z
N MET A 1 11.73 -19.93 7.90
CA MET A 1 12.24 -18.74 7.19
C MET A 1 13.65 -18.45 7.73
N LYS A 2 14.67 -18.33 6.88
CA LYS A 2 16.03 -17.95 7.29
C LYS A 2 16.16 -16.41 7.25
N HIS A 3 17.11 -15.84 8.02
CA HIS A 3 17.43 -14.41 8.06
C HIS A 3 16.30 -13.48 8.51
N ILE A 4 15.59 -13.88 9.56
CA ILE A 4 14.63 -13.02 10.26
C ILE A 4 15.15 -12.75 11.65
N TYR A 5 15.34 -11.48 11.94
CA TYR A 5 15.81 -10.97 13.21
C TYR A 5 14.74 -10.06 13.80
N ASN A 6 14.72 -10.01 15.12
CA ASN A 6 13.79 -9.20 15.88
C ASN A 6 14.61 -8.28 16.79
N PHE A 7 14.25 -7.02 16.83
CA PHE A 7 14.83 -6.11 17.82
C PHE A 7 13.98 -6.14 19.09
N ASP A 8 13.93 -7.30 19.75
CA ASP A 8 13.14 -7.52 20.97
C ASP A 8 13.99 -7.59 22.25
N ASN A 9 15.31 -7.68 22.13
CA ASN A 9 16.26 -7.57 23.25
C ASN A 9 17.68 -7.29 22.75
N GLU A 10 18.53 -6.79 23.64
CA GLU A 10 19.95 -6.46 23.39
C GLU A 10 20.76 -7.64 22.83
N LYS A 11 20.51 -8.84 23.33
CA LYS A 11 21.24 -10.03 22.89
C LYS A 11 20.90 -10.40 21.44
N ALA A 12 19.64 -10.27 21.04
CA ALA A 12 19.17 -10.53 19.69
C ALA A 12 19.75 -9.51 18.70
N ILE A 13 19.76 -8.22 19.05
CA ILE A 13 20.32 -7.18 18.18
C ILE A 13 21.85 -7.28 18.10
N GLY A 14 22.53 -7.59 19.20
CA GLY A 14 23.98 -7.83 19.22
C GLY A 14 24.37 -9.02 18.34
N LYS A 15 23.62 -10.12 18.42
CA LYS A 15 23.81 -11.27 17.53
C LYS A 15 23.54 -10.91 16.06
N PHE A 16 22.49 -10.14 15.77
CA PHE A 16 22.21 -9.66 14.41
C PHE A 16 23.39 -8.88 13.84
N LEU A 17 23.96 -7.95 14.60
CA LEU A 17 25.11 -7.14 14.17
C LEU A 17 26.40 -7.97 13.98
N GLN A 18 26.58 -9.03 14.77
CA GLN A 18 27.70 -9.97 14.60
C GLN A 18 27.52 -10.84 13.34
N ASP A 19 26.31 -11.39 13.13
CA ASP A 19 26.00 -12.22 11.97
C ASP A 19 25.99 -11.40 10.66
N HIS A 20 25.59 -10.13 10.74
CA HIS A 20 25.39 -9.23 9.61
C HIS A 20 25.93 -7.82 9.90
N PRO A 21 27.25 -7.62 9.80
CA PRO A 21 27.83 -6.28 9.88
C PRO A 21 27.17 -5.39 8.82
N LEU A 22 26.69 -4.21 9.21
CA LEU A 22 25.77 -3.41 8.41
C LEU A 22 26.38 -2.90 7.11
N GLU A 23 27.69 -2.67 7.12
CA GLU A 23 28.51 -2.32 5.96
C GLU A 23 28.49 -3.39 4.86
N THR A 24 28.04 -4.61 5.17
CA THR A 24 27.94 -5.69 4.18
C THR A 24 26.71 -5.58 3.29
N PHE A 25 25.70 -4.79 3.69
CA PHE A 25 24.50 -4.58 2.88
C PHE A 25 24.74 -3.52 1.81
N ASP A 26 24.35 -3.82 0.57
CA ASP A 26 24.38 -2.85 -0.53
C ASP A 26 23.25 -1.83 -0.43
N ALA A 27 22.13 -2.22 0.20
CA ALA A 27 20.97 -1.36 0.41
C ALA A 27 20.18 -1.76 1.66
N THR A 28 19.80 -0.74 2.44
CA THR A 28 18.89 -0.83 3.58
C THR A 28 17.56 -0.19 3.18
N VAL A 29 16.50 -1.00 3.12
CA VAL A 29 15.14 -0.58 2.79
C VAL A 29 14.34 -0.43 4.07
N ILE A 30 13.78 0.75 4.31
CA ILE A 30 12.98 1.04 5.51
C ILE A 30 11.50 0.92 5.15
N GLY A 31 10.80 -0.03 5.77
CA GLY A 31 9.42 -0.39 5.49
C GLY A 31 9.29 -1.61 4.56
N SER A 32 8.17 -2.33 4.70
CA SER A 32 7.97 -3.64 4.04
C SER A 32 6.69 -3.76 3.19
N SER A 33 6.16 -2.65 2.68
CA SER A 33 4.95 -2.66 1.82
C SER A 33 5.30 -2.71 0.31
N MET A 34 4.35 -2.35 -0.56
CA MET A 34 4.48 -2.46 -2.02
C MET A 34 5.68 -1.70 -2.60
N ALA A 35 5.99 -0.51 -2.07
CA ALA A 35 7.15 0.27 -2.50
C ALA A 35 8.45 -0.53 -2.28
N ALA A 36 8.60 -1.12 -1.09
CA ALA A 36 9.73 -1.98 -0.77
C ALA A 36 9.78 -3.21 -1.68
N ALA A 37 8.64 -3.89 -1.91
CA ALA A 37 8.59 -5.03 -2.82
C ALA A 37 9.03 -4.67 -4.25
N SER A 38 8.64 -3.48 -4.75
CA SER A 38 9.07 -2.97 -6.06
C SER A 38 10.59 -2.81 -6.12
N VAL A 39 11.16 -2.06 -5.19
CA VAL A 39 12.61 -1.80 -5.11
C VAL A 39 13.40 -3.10 -4.93
N VAL A 40 13.02 -3.91 -3.95
CA VAL A 40 13.74 -5.14 -3.60
C VAL A 40 13.69 -6.16 -4.73
N SER A 41 12.60 -6.23 -5.50
CA SER A 41 12.53 -7.11 -6.67
C SER A 41 13.63 -6.82 -7.70
N GLN A 42 13.97 -5.53 -7.88
CA GLN A 42 15.04 -5.11 -8.79
C GLN A 42 16.42 -5.32 -8.17
N LEU A 43 16.58 -5.03 -6.88
CA LEU A 43 17.85 -5.26 -6.18
C LEU A 43 18.23 -6.75 -6.16
N ILE A 44 17.26 -7.66 -6.01
CA ILE A 44 17.48 -9.11 -6.10
C ILE A 44 17.98 -9.52 -7.49
N LYS A 45 17.37 -8.98 -8.56
CA LYS A 45 17.79 -9.26 -9.95
C LYS A 45 19.25 -8.85 -10.18
N ASN A 46 19.70 -7.79 -9.50
CA ASN A 46 21.07 -7.29 -9.53
C ASN A 46 21.98 -7.89 -8.45
N ASN A 47 21.59 -9.01 -7.85
CA ASN A 47 22.32 -9.77 -6.84
C ASN A 47 22.86 -8.95 -5.66
N LYS A 48 22.09 -7.93 -5.24
CA LYS A 48 22.45 -7.08 -4.10
C LYS A 48 22.17 -7.76 -2.77
N LYS A 49 22.98 -7.46 -1.76
CA LYS A 49 22.73 -7.79 -0.34
C LYS A 49 21.80 -6.76 0.26
N ILE A 50 20.67 -7.22 0.80
CA ILE A 50 19.54 -6.34 1.15
C ILE A 50 19.15 -6.55 2.61
N LEU A 51 19.06 -5.46 3.35
CA LEU A 51 18.41 -5.40 4.66
C LEU A 51 17.04 -4.72 4.51
N VAL A 52 16.01 -5.31 5.09
CA VAL A 52 14.68 -4.67 5.25
C VAL A 52 14.43 -4.44 6.73
N ILE A 53 14.21 -3.19 7.11
CA ILE A 53 13.86 -2.77 8.47
C ILE A 53 12.36 -2.49 8.50
N GLU A 54 11.63 -3.14 9.40
CA GLU A 54 10.18 -2.97 9.55
C GLU A 54 9.83 -2.63 11.00
N LYS A 55 8.99 -1.60 11.15
CA LYS A 55 8.50 -1.14 12.45
C LYS A 55 7.67 -2.21 13.14
N GLY A 56 6.79 -2.89 12.41
CA GLY A 56 5.92 -3.92 12.97
C GLY A 56 6.55 -5.31 13.04
N TYR A 57 5.82 -6.22 13.69
CA TYR A 57 6.08 -7.66 13.61
C TYR A 57 5.31 -8.30 12.43
N PHE A 58 5.16 -9.61 12.41
CA PHE A 58 4.31 -10.27 11.40
C PHE A 58 2.86 -9.81 11.48
N PHE A 59 2.23 -9.68 10.31
CA PHE A 59 0.82 -9.35 10.19
C PHE A 59 -0.07 -10.41 10.84
N ASP A 60 -0.97 -9.97 11.71
CA ASP A 60 -1.98 -10.79 12.34
C ASP A 60 -3.36 -10.21 12.00
N ARG A 61 -4.14 -10.95 11.21
CA ARG A 61 -5.47 -10.52 10.76
C ARG A 61 -6.45 -10.32 11.92
N VAL A 62 -6.23 -10.99 13.06
CA VAL A 62 -7.11 -10.90 14.23
C VAL A 62 -6.81 -9.63 15.02
N LYS A 63 -5.53 -9.23 15.10
CA LYS A 63 -5.12 -7.97 15.74
C LYS A 63 -5.36 -6.81 14.79
N ARG A 64 -6.43 -6.06 15.02
CA ARG A 64 -6.58 -4.74 14.39
C ARG A 64 -5.71 -3.76 15.14
N ASN A 65 -4.58 -3.40 14.55
CA ASN A 65 -3.86 -2.20 14.96
C ASN A 65 -4.67 -0.98 14.52
N ILE A 66 -5.59 -0.54 15.37
CA ILE A 66 -6.28 0.74 15.20
C ILE A 66 -5.32 1.80 15.72
N MET A 67 -4.82 2.65 14.83
CA MET A 67 -4.12 3.85 15.26
C MET A 67 -5.11 4.99 15.41
N ASP A 68 -4.92 5.77 16.47
CA ASP A 68 -5.53 7.08 16.59
C ASP A 68 -4.94 7.99 15.51
N ILE A 69 -5.81 8.41 14.60
CA ILE A 69 -5.49 9.39 13.57
C ILE A 69 -6.43 10.55 13.80
N GLU A 70 -5.86 11.69 14.18
CA GLU A 70 -6.57 12.95 14.18
C GLU A 70 -6.43 13.60 12.79
N SER A 71 -7.54 14.09 12.26
CA SER A 71 -7.58 14.78 10.98
C SER A 71 -8.55 15.94 11.05
N THR A 72 -8.11 17.14 10.65
CA THR A 72 -8.90 18.37 10.74
C THR A 72 -9.86 18.55 9.55
N PHE A 73 -9.40 18.31 8.32
CA PHE A 73 -10.17 18.61 7.12
C PHE A 73 -10.79 17.38 6.44
N MET A 74 -10.05 16.28 6.36
CA MET A 74 -10.47 15.07 5.64
C MET A 74 -10.35 13.86 6.55
N PRO A 75 -11.47 13.20 6.92
CA PRO A 75 -11.44 11.98 7.72
C PRO A 75 -10.54 10.91 7.11
N ILE A 76 -9.52 10.49 7.85
CA ILE A 76 -8.63 9.39 7.47
C ILE A 76 -9.11 8.13 8.18
N LYS A 77 -9.36 7.06 7.42
CA LYS A 77 -9.74 5.78 8.01
C LYS A 77 -8.53 5.18 8.75
N PRO A 78 -8.70 4.63 9.97
CA PRO A 78 -7.61 3.97 10.68
C PRO A 78 -6.95 2.85 9.86
N SER A 79 -7.72 2.11 9.07
CA SER A 79 -7.24 1.06 8.17
C SER A 79 -6.41 1.55 6.96
N THR A 80 -6.09 2.84 6.89
CA THR A 80 -5.23 3.43 5.84
C THR A 80 -3.76 3.11 6.08
N ARG A 81 -3.38 2.77 7.31
CA ARG A 81 -2.03 2.38 7.70
C ARG A 81 -2.05 0.98 8.31
N GLU A 82 -0.94 0.28 8.17
CA GLU A 82 -0.73 -1.04 8.75
C GLU A 82 0.74 -1.15 9.16
N ILE A 83 0.98 -1.32 10.46
CA ILE A 83 2.32 -1.47 11.05
C ILE A 83 2.55 -2.96 11.29
N ALA A 84 2.94 -3.64 10.23
CA ALA A 84 3.27 -5.05 10.22
C ALA A 84 4.09 -5.38 8.98
N TYR A 85 4.78 -6.52 9.00
CA TYR A 85 5.49 -7.05 7.86
C TYR A 85 4.54 -7.27 6.67
N GLY A 86 4.83 -6.63 5.54
CA GLY A 86 3.94 -6.55 4.37
C GLY A 86 3.14 -5.25 4.29
N GLY A 87 3.07 -4.47 5.37
CA GLY A 87 2.35 -3.21 5.49
C GLY A 87 0.92 -3.24 4.95
N THR A 88 0.49 -2.15 4.35
CA THR A 88 -0.86 -1.98 3.79
C THR A 88 -1.18 -2.94 2.64
N SER A 89 -0.17 -3.60 2.06
CA SER A 89 -0.40 -4.67 1.10
C SER A 89 -1.12 -5.88 1.71
N ASN A 90 -1.17 -6.02 3.05
CA ASN A 90 -1.98 -7.05 3.71
C ASN A 90 -3.48 -6.74 3.66
N LEU A 91 -3.84 -5.45 3.59
CA LEU A 91 -5.22 -4.96 3.69
C LEU A 91 -5.85 -4.58 2.36
N TRP A 92 -5.05 -4.17 1.36
CA TRP A 92 -5.60 -3.68 0.10
C TRP A 92 -6.40 -4.76 -0.66
N MET A 93 -7.29 -4.26 -1.54
CA MET A 93 -8.27 -5.06 -2.27
C MET A 93 -7.81 -5.48 -3.68
N GLY A 94 -6.57 -5.17 -4.07
CA GLY A 94 -6.07 -5.53 -5.40
C GLY A 94 -6.60 -4.67 -6.55
N LEU A 95 -7.13 -3.47 -6.26
CA LEU A 95 -7.68 -2.54 -7.25
C LEU A 95 -6.54 -1.79 -7.94
N ILE A 96 -6.51 -1.81 -9.27
CA ILE A 96 -5.48 -1.19 -10.09
C ILE A 96 -6.14 -0.40 -11.23
N SER A 97 -5.60 0.80 -11.45
CA SER A 97 -5.90 1.69 -12.58
C SER A 97 -4.59 2.30 -13.06
N GLU A 98 -4.46 2.51 -14.36
CA GLU A 98 -3.43 3.39 -14.90
C GLU A 98 -3.91 4.85 -14.80
N PHE A 99 -2.95 5.77 -14.80
CA PHE A 99 -3.23 7.19 -14.96
C PHE A 99 -3.61 7.50 -16.41
N ASP A 100 -4.41 8.53 -16.57
CA ASP A 100 -4.87 9.07 -17.84
C ASP A 100 -3.91 10.13 -18.37
N GLU A 101 -3.86 10.33 -19.70
CA GLU A 101 -3.05 11.38 -20.37
C GLU A 101 -3.19 12.76 -19.69
N LEU A 102 -4.42 13.11 -19.37
CA LEU A 102 -4.85 14.33 -18.71
C LEU A 102 -4.27 14.53 -17.29
N GLU A 103 -3.74 13.48 -16.65
CA GLU A 103 -3.15 13.54 -15.30
C GLU A 103 -1.66 13.95 -15.35
N TYR A 104 -1.08 14.05 -16.54
CA TYR A 104 0.32 14.45 -16.76
C TYR A 104 0.47 15.90 -17.17
N THR A 105 -0.49 16.40 -17.94
CA THR A 105 -0.43 17.73 -18.52
C THR A 105 -1.21 18.71 -17.68
N ASP A 106 -0.72 19.93 -17.58
CA ASP A 106 -1.52 21.05 -17.11
C ASP A 106 -2.73 21.21 -18.01
N ARG A 107 -3.92 21.18 -17.41
CA ARG A 107 -5.20 21.32 -18.09
C ARG A 107 -5.80 22.71 -17.95
N TRP A 108 -5.23 23.53 -17.08
CA TRP A 108 -5.78 24.81 -16.67
C TRP A 108 -5.08 25.98 -17.36
N SER A 109 -3.83 25.78 -17.79
CA SER A 109 -3.09 26.78 -18.55
C SER A 109 -3.41 26.75 -20.04
N GLU A 110 -3.37 27.91 -20.69
CA GLU A 110 -3.50 28.07 -22.14
C GLU A 110 -2.41 27.33 -22.93
N LYS A 111 -1.25 27.11 -22.31
CA LYS A 111 -0.13 26.32 -22.83
C LYS A 111 0.09 25.11 -21.94
N PRO A 112 -0.57 23.98 -22.20
CA PRO A 112 -0.39 22.75 -21.45
C PRO A 112 1.09 22.37 -21.36
N SER A 113 1.56 22.12 -20.13
CA SER A 113 2.93 21.72 -19.87
C SER A 113 2.97 20.42 -19.07
N ASN A 114 4.09 19.70 -19.12
CA ASN A 114 4.26 18.50 -18.32
C ASN A 114 4.40 18.87 -16.84
N LEU A 115 3.51 18.35 -15.99
CA LEU A 115 3.54 18.59 -14.55
C LEU A 115 4.51 17.68 -13.81
N TRP A 116 5.03 16.64 -14.48
CA TRP A 116 5.80 15.58 -13.86
C TRP A 116 7.27 15.61 -14.30
N GLY A 117 8.17 15.13 -13.45
CA GLY A 117 9.59 14.93 -13.80
C GLY A 117 9.85 13.75 -14.75
N ILE A 118 8.79 13.04 -15.16
CA ILE A 118 8.80 11.95 -16.15
C ILE A 118 7.68 12.21 -17.15
N ASN A 119 7.80 11.69 -18.36
CA ASN A 119 6.75 11.77 -19.38
C ASN A 119 5.83 10.53 -19.36
N GLU A 120 4.77 10.59 -20.18
CA GLU A 120 3.79 9.52 -20.27
C GLU A 120 4.39 8.18 -20.73
N ALA A 121 5.34 8.20 -21.66
CA ALA A 121 5.96 6.99 -22.19
C ALA A 121 6.79 6.26 -21.12
N GLU A 122 7.57 7.02 -20.34
CA GLU A 122 8.34 6.52 -19.20
C GLU A 122 7.44 5.92 -18.14
N LEU A 123 6.33 6.59 -17.79
CA LEU A 123 5.40 6.06 -16.81
C LEU A 123 4.66 4.83 -17.32
N LYS A 124 4.24 4.79 -18.60
CA LYS A 124 3.67 3.58 -19.22
C LYS A 124 4.64 2.40 -19.12
N GLN A 125 5.96 2.64 -19.22
CA GLN A 125 6.97 1.62 -18.99
C GLN A 125 7.03 1.18 -17.51
N CYS A 126 7.04 2.12 -16.57
CA CYS A 126 6.97 1.82 -15.13
C CYS A 126 5.70 1.03 -14.77
N SER A 127 4.54 1.41 -15.31
CA SER A 127 3.28 0.68 -15.14
C SER A 127 3.42 -0.75 -15.63
N ARG A 128 4.00 -1.00 -16.81
CA ARG A 128 4.22 -2.37 -17.33
C ARG A 128 5.06 -3.22 -16.36
N GLN A 129 6.12 -2.66 -15.80
CA GLN A 129 6.94 -3.35 -14.80
C GLN A 129 6.16 -3.64 -13.52
N ALA A 130 5.32 -2.69 -13.06
CA ALA A 130 4.44 -2.90 -11.91
C ALA A 130 3.39 -4.00 -12.18
N TRP A 131 2.80 -4.03 -13.37
CA TRP A 131 1.86 -5.08 -13.78
C TRP A 131 2.51 -6.47 -13.78
N GLU A 132 3.74 -6.57 -14.28
CA GLU A 132 4.53 -7.81 -14.24
C GLU A 132 4.76 -8.27 -12.81
N LEU A 133 5.18 -7.34 -11.92
CA LEU A 133 5.36 -7.62 -10.50
C LEU A 133 4.07 -8.12 -9.83
N PHE A 134 2.93 -7.55 -10.21
CA PHE A 134 1.62 -7.97 -9.72
C PHE A 134 1.08 -9.25 -10.40
N GLY A 135 1.78 -9.82 -11.37
CA GLY A 135 1.38 -11.03 -12.09
C GLY A 135 0.17 -10.83 -13.01
N ILE A 136 -0.02 -9.62 -13.53
CA ILE A 136 -1.16 -9.25 -14.38
C ILE A 136 -0.68 -9.04 -15.82
N LYS A 137 -1.39 -9.65 -16.77
CA LYS A 137 -1.15 -9.43 -18.21
C LYS A 137 -1.90 -8.19 -18.68
N ARG A 138 -1.24 -7.36 -19.50
CA ARG A 138 -1.82 -6.13 -20.09
C ARG A 138 -3.13 -6.37 -20.85
N SER A 139 -3.32 -7.55 -21.42
CA SER A 139 -4.56 -7.96 -22.12
C SER A 139 -5.82 -7.91 -21.24
N TYR A 140 -5.68 -7.83 -19.92
CA TYR A 140 -6.80 -7.69 -18.98
C TYR A 140 -7.27 -6.23 -18.79
N ILE A 141 -6.48 -5.25 -19.24
CA ILE A 141 -6.83 -3.84 -19.18
C ILE A 141 -7.73 -3.51 -20.37
N ARG A 142 -8.96 -3.10 -20.09
CA ARG A 142 -9.88 -2.63 -21.14
C ARG A 142 -9.62 -1.15 -21.39
N LYS A 143 -9.55 -0.79 -22.68
CA LYS A 143 -9.52 0.61 -23.10
C LYS A 143 -10.77 1.33 -22.59
N LYS A 144 -10.62 2.63 -22.31
CA LYS A 144 -11.75 3.53 -22.07
C LYS A 144 -12.74 3.41 -23.22
N ARG A 145 -14.02 3.48 -22.89
CA ARG A 145 -15.11 3.42 -23.86
C ARG A 145 -15.94 4.68 -23.73
N GLU A 146 -15.88 5.50 -24.75
CA GLU A 146 -16.71 6.69 -24.86
C GLU A 146 -18.18 6.31 -25.02
N LEU A 147 -19.06 7.07 -24.38
CA LEU A 147 -20.50 6.95 -24.57
C LEU A 147 -21.00 8.07 -25.49
N LYS A 148 -22.20 7.89 -26.04
CA LYS A 148 -22.89 8.94 -26.81
C LYS A 148 -23.23 10.18 -25.95
N SER A 149 -23.27 10.04 -24.62
CA SER A 149 -23.50 11.13 -23.68
C SER A 149 -22.21 11.87 -23.30
N GLN A 150 -22.29 12.83 -22.38
CA GLN A 150 -21.16 13.55 -21.75
C GLN A 150 -20.24 12.65 -20.89
N PHE A 151 -20.55 11.36 -20.78
CA PHE A 151 -19.83 10.42 -19.92
C PHE A 151 -18.95 9.46 -20.72
N ARG A 152 -17.94 8.94 -20.05
CA ARG A 152 -17.09 7.83 -20.48
C ARG A 152 -17.03 6.73 -19.42
N LEU A 153 -16.83 5.49 -19.87
CA LEU A 153 -16.64 4.35 -18.97
C LEU A 153 -15.18 4.23 -18.55
N ARG A 154 -14.97 4.10 -17.23
CA ARG A 154 -13.69 3.73 -16.62
C ARG A 154 -13.72 2.28 -16.18
N ASP A 155 -12.87 1.46 -16.79
CA ASP A 155 -12.70 0.07 -16.40
C ASP A 155 -11.59 -0.03 -15.35
N PHE A 156 -11.95 -0.52 -14.17
CA PHE A 156 -10.99 -0.80 -13.11
C PHE A 156 -10.72 -2.29 -13.01
N THR A 157 -9.45 -2.67 -12.85
CA THR A 157 -9.07 -4.08 -12.70
C THR A 157 -8.87 -4.40 -11.23
N VAL A 158 -9.52 -5.46 -10.74
CA VAL A 158 -9.37 -5.97 -9.38
C VAL A 158 -8.74 -7.36 -9.44
N GLN A 159 -7.65 -7.56 -8.73
CA GLN A 159 -7.04 -8.88 -8.59
C GLN A 159 -7.95 -9.83 -7.80
N LYS A 160 -8.15 -11.05 -8.31
CA LYS A 160 -8.88 -12.09 -7.57
C LYS A 160 -8.16 -12.48 -6.27
N LYS A 161 -6.83 -12.51 -6.32
CA LYS A 161 -5.94 -12.66 -5.16
C LYS A 161 -5.01 -11.44 -5.14
N PRO A 162 -5.28 -10.43 -4.29
CA PRO A 162 -4.44 -9.24 -4.24
C PRO A 162 -2.98 -9.61 -3.98
N PHE A 163 -2.06 -9.01 -4.75
CA PHE A 163 -0.62 -9.14 -4.53
C PHE A 163 -0.26 -8.72 -3.10
N ARG A 164 0.58 -9.50 -2.44
CA ARG A 164 1.07 -9.20 -1.08
C ARG A 164 2.57 -8.96 -1.16
N ALA A 165 3.06 -7.86 -0.61
CA ALA A 165 4.49 -7.50 -0.66
C ALA A 165 5.39 -8.61 -0.09
N VAL A 166 4.90 -9.32 0.94
CA VAL A 166 5.60 -10.47 1.54
C VAL A 166 5.91 -11.59 0.56
N SER A 167 5.19 -11.70 -0.57
CA SER A 167 5.50 -12.69 -1.62
C SER A 167 6.87 -12.47 -2.27
N VAL A 168 7.32 -11.22 -2.33
CA VAL A 168 8.68 -10.86 -2.78
C VAL A 168 9.64 -10.84 -1.59
N LEU A 169 9.20 -10.26 -0.47
CA LEU A 169 10.08 -10.02 0.66
C LEU A 169 10.49 -11.30 1.40
N ASN A 170 9.73 -12.40 1.28
CA ASN A 170 10.10 -13.70 1.84
C ASN A 170 11.27 -14.38 1.11
N ASN A 171 11.90 -13.73 0.13
CA ASN A 171 13.09 -14.23 -0.53
C ASN A 171 14.22 -14.48 0.52
N PRO A 172 14.92 -15.63 0.46
CA PRO A 172 16.01 -15.96 1.40
C PRO A 172 17.24 -15.06 1.28
N LYS A 173 17.41 -14.33 0.16
CA LYS A 173 18.50 -13.36 -0.03
C LYS A 173 18.30 -12.04 0.75
N ILE A 174 17.12 -11.83 1.33
CA ILE A 174 16.80 -10.61 2.08
C ILE A 174 16.93 -10.90 3.58
N VAL A 175 17.75 -10.11 4.27
CA VAL A 175 17.76 -10.08 5.74
C VAL A 175 16.68 -9.14 6.23
N LYS A 176 15.90 -9.57 7.22
CA LYS A 176 14.78 -8.78 7.77
C LYS A 176 15.02 -8.50 9.23
N LEU A 177 14.84 -7.26 9.64
CA LEU A 177 14.85 -6.82 11.01
C LEU A 177 13.48 -6.23 11.37
N LEU A 178 12.72 -6.96 12.19
CA LEU A 178 11.36 -6.60 12.61
C LEU A 178 11.35 -5.88 13.96
N ASN A 179 10.19 -5.33 14.33
CA ASN A 179 10.00 -4.51 15.54
C ASN A 179 11.05 -3.37 15.67
N SER A 180 11.43 -2.79 14.54
CA SER A 180 12.51 -1.80 14.45
C SER A 180 12.00 -0.54 13.79
N TYR A 181 11.81 0.50 14.59
CA TYR A 181 11.31 1.79 14.14
C TYR A 181 12.45 2.72 13.76
N ALA A 182 12.66 2.93 12.47
CA ALA A 182 13.52 4.01 11.99
C ALA A 182 12.85 5.36 12.23
N TYR A 183 13.51 6.27 12.96
CA TYR A 183 12.92 7.55 13.37
C TYR A 183 13.76 8.77 12.99
N ILE A 184 15.07 8.58 12.72
CA ILE A 184 15.99 9.58 12.18
C ILE A 184 16.88 8.89 11.13
N LEU A 185 17.23 9.59 10.06
CA LEU A 185 18.29 9.20 9.13
C LEU A 185 19.17 10.40 8.81
N GLY A 186 20.39 10.16 8.37
CA GLY A 186 21.29 11.25 8.03
C GLY A 186 22.62 10.75 7.49
N GLU A 187 23.59 11.65 7.41
CA GLU A 187 24.96 11.33 7.06
C GLU A 187 25.92 11.99 8.04
N ASP A 188 26.98 11.29 8.43
CA ASP A 188 28.09 11.83 9.23
C ASP A 188 29.45 11.41 8.62
N ILE A 189 30.55 11.69 9.33
CA ILE A 189 31.92 11.33 8.90
C ILE A 189 32.11 9.84 8.57
N LYS A 190 31.30 8.95 9.17
CA LYS A 190 31.34 7.49 8.93
C LYS A 190 30.44 7.07 7.76
N GLY A 191 29.57 7.94 7.27
CA GLY A 191 28.67 7.72 6.14
C GLY A 191 27.19 7.87 6.50
N SER A 192 26.32 7.37 5.61
CA SER A 192 24.87 7.42 5.83
C SER A 192 24.46 6.51 6.98
N PHE A 193 23.52 6.96 7.81
CA PHE A 193 23.02 6.22 8.96
C PHE A 193 21.51 6.30 9.10
N VAL A 194 20.96 5.34 9.84
CA VAL A 194 19.58 5.35 10.34
C VAL A 194 19.60 5.05 11.84
N ASP A 195 18.93 5.87 12.62
CA ASP A 195 18.66 5.57 14.02
C ASP A 195 17.35 4.79 14.12
N ILE A 196 17.41 3.66 14.82
CA ILE A 196 16.30 2.75 15.04
C ILE A 196 15.98 2.62 16.52
N VAL A 197 14.70 2.52 16.85
CA VAL A 197 14.19 2.19 18.20
C VAL A 197 13.53 0.83 18.16
N SER A 198 13.80 0.00 19.17
CA SER A 198 13.05 -1.24 19.41
C SER A 198 11.59 -0.92 19.78
N MET A 199 10.65 -1.57 19.10
CA MET A 199 9.22 -1.49 19.46
C MET A 199 8.84 -2.36 20.67
N VAL A 200 9.82 -3.02 21.30
CA VAL A 200 9.61 -3.92 22.45
C VAL A 200 10.34 -3.40 23.69
N THR A 201 11.60 -2.98 23.55
CA THR A 201 12.45 -2.56 24.68
C THR A 201 12.72 -1.06 24.72
N GLU A 202 12.29 -0.31 23.70
CA GLU A 202 12.58 1.12 23.52
C GLU A 202 14.08 1.47 23.39
N GLU A 203 14.94 0.46 23.30
CA GLU A 203 16.36 0.63 23.09
C GLU A 203 16.64 1.27 21.72
N GLN A 204 17.60 2.19 21.69
CA GLN A 204 18.00 2.92 20.49
C GLN A 204 19.36 2.45 19.98
N LYS A 205 19.51 2.35 18.65
CA LYS A 205 20.78 2.07 17.99
C LYS A 205 20.92 2.87 16.71
N ARG A 206 22.15 3.30 16.42
CA ARG A 206 22.54 3.86 15.13
C ARG A 206 23.10 2.79 14.21
N PHE A 207 22.56 2.70 13.01
CA PHE A 207 22.95 1.75 11.98
C PHE A 207 23.58 2.48 10.79
N TYR A 208 24.87 2.25 10.55
CA TYR A 208 25.58 2.79 9.38
C TYR A 208 25.29 1.93 8.14
N CYS A 209 24.86 2.57 7.07
CA CYS A 209 24.34 1.92 5.86
C CYS A 209 25.01 2.51 4.61
N LYS A 210 25.35 1.67 3.63
CA LYS A 210 25.88 2.15 2.34
C LYS A 210 24.85 2.95 1.53
N LYS A 211 23.60 2.52 1.58
CA LYS A 211 22.50 3.17 0.86
C LYS A 211 21.19 2.96 1.62
N ILE A 212 20.45 4.04 1.83
CA ILE A 212 19.16 4.01 2.52
C ILE A 212 18.05 4.27 1.50
N ILE A 213 17.02 3.44 1.52
CA ILE A 213 15.83 3.59 0.67
C ILE A 213 14.60 3.63 1.55
N VAL A 214 13.91 4.77 1.57
CA VAL A 214 12.73 4.97 2.41
C VAL A 214 11.48 4.45 1.69
N CYS A 215 10.76 3.51 2.31
CA CYS A 215 9.59 2.82 1.78
C CYS A 215 8.48 2.67 2.83
N CYS A 216 8.40 3.60 3.80
CA CYS A 216 7.48 3.54 4.94
C CYS A 216 6.02 3.87 4.59
N GLY A 217 5.73 4.26 3.34
CA GLY A 217 4.45 4.84 2.93
C GLY A 217 4.41 6.36 3.15
N GLY A 218 3.41 7.04 2.59
CA GLY A 218 3.39 8.51 2.52
C GLY A 218 3.60 9.21 3.87
N LEU A 219 2.80 8.84 4.87
CA LEU A 219 2.83 9.51 6.18
C LEU A 219 4.11 9.22 6.98
N ASP A 220 4.51 7.95 7.10
CA ASP A 220 5.69 7.58 7.88
C ASP A 220 7.00 7.98 7.21
N SER A 221 7.06 7.98 5.87
CA SER A 221 8.24 8.48 5.15
C SER A 221 8.41 9.98 5.37
N THR A 222 7.31 10.75 5.27
CA THR A 222 7.31 12.18 5.60
C THR A 222 7.73 12.43 7.04
N LYS A 223 7.18 11.68 8.00
CA LYS A 223 7.54 11.82 9.42
C LYS A 223 9.03 11.56 9.66
N LEU A 224 9.59 10.49 9.10
CA LEU A 224 11.01 10.17 9.20
C LEU A 224 11.89 11.29 8.63
N ILE A 225 11.55 11.82 7.46
CA ILE A 225 12.30 12.91 6.81
C ILE A 225 12.20 14.21 7.64
N LEU A 226 11.00 14.60 8.08
CA LEU A 226 10.79 15.81 8.89
C LEU A 226 11.54 15.74 10.23
N ASN A 227 11.50 14.58 10.90
CA ASN A 227 12.29 14.36 12.10
C ASN A 227 13.79 14.54 11.83
N SER A 228 14.28 13.97 10.73
CA SER A 228 15.70 14.04 10.37
C SER A 228 16.17 15.47 10.07
N ILE A 229 15.33 16.26 9.40
CA ILE A 229 15.56 17.69 9.15
C ILE A 229 15.56 18.48 10.47
N LYS A 230 14.58 18.22 11.35
CA LYS A 230 14.47 18.88 12.65
C LYS A 230 15.72 18.63 13.51
N GLU A 231 16.23 17.41 13.50
CA GLU A 231 17.44 17.01 14.22
C GLU A 231 18.74 17.42 13.49
N LYS A 232 18.64 18.15 12.37
CA LYS A 232 19.79 18.62 11.56
C LYS A 232 20.71 17.50 11.07
N THR A 233 20.14 16.31 10.85
CA THR A 233 20.86 15.14 10.35
C THR A 233 20.69 14.94 8.84
N LEU A 234 19.69 15.60 8.25
CA LEU A 234 19.41 15.59 6.83
C LEU A 234 19.16 17.02 6.34
N ASP A 235 19.97 17.46 5.37
CA ASP A 235 19.76 18.74 4.69
C ASP A 235 19.32 18.50 3.23
N LEU A 236 18.11 18.95 2.90
CA LEU A 236 17.58 18.91 1.54
C LEU A 236 17.61 20.29 0.86
N GLY A 237 18.28 21.27 1.46
CA GLY A 237 18.29 22.67 1.04
C GLY A 237 16.88 23.25 1.03
N SER A 238 16.58 24.06 0.00
CA SER A 238 15.25 24.64 -0.20
C SER A 238 14.14 23.60 -0.29
N ARG A 239 14.43 22.38 -0.77
CA ARG A 239 13.44 21.31 -0.95
C ARG A 239 12.79 20.84 0.36
N SER A 240 13.45 21.10 1.49
CA SER A 240 12.90 20.85 2.83
C SER A 240 11.54 21.51 3.02
N GLU A 241 11.30 22.65 2.37
CA GLU A 241 10.04 23.38 2.46
C GLU A 241 8.83 22.63 1.90
N TYR A 242 9.04 21.64 1.02
CA TYR A 242 7.97 20.88 0.38
C TYR A 242 7.63 19.59 1.10
N VAL A 243 8.45 19.16 2.06
CA VAL A 243 8.25 17.90 2.78
C VAL A 243 6.96 17.99 3.60
N GLY A 244 6.01 17.11 3.28
CA GLY A 244 4.69 17.06 3.95
C GLY A 244 3.67 18.08 3.43
N LYS A 245 4.03 18.92 2.45
CA LYS A 245 3.08 19.80 1.75
C LYS A 245 2.37 19.05 0.61
N TYR A 246 1.30 19.66 0.10
CA TYR A 246 0.49 19.15 -1.01
C TYR A 246 -0.03 17.73 -0.80
N TYR A 247 -0.40 17.40 0.45
CA TYR A 247 -1.01 16.13 0.76
C TYR A 247 -2.30 15.94 -0.05
N MET A 248 -2.36 14.86 -0.83
CA MET A 248 -3.51 14.50 -1.64
C MET A 248 -4.14 13.21 -1.12
N ASN A 249 -5.46 13.16 -1.15
CA ASN A 249 -6.24 11.96 -0.90
C ASN A 249 -7.39 11.89 -1.92
N HIS A 250 -8.13 10.78 -1.94
CA HIS A 250 -9.32 10.63 -2.78
C HIS A 250 -10.58 10.74 -1.92
N PRO A 251 -11.22 11.93 -1.81
CA PRO A 251 -12.52 12.05 -1.17
C PRO A 251 -13.52 11.07 -1.80
N ARG A 252 -14.21 10.30 -0.96
CA ARG A 252 -15.25 9.37 -1.39
C ARG A 252 -16.45 9.55 -0.48
N PHE A 253 -17.60 9.76 -1.08
CA PHE A 253 -18.87 9.86 -0.38
C PHE A 253 -19.94 9.05 -1.09
N HIS A 254 -20.98 8.69 -0.34
CA HIS A 254 -22.15 8.02 -0.88
C HIS A 254 -23.16 9.07 -1.35
N LEU A 255 -23.52 9.04 -2.63
CA LEU A 255 -24.38 10.04 -3.26
C LEU A 255 -25.87 9.68 -3.16
N GLY A 256 -26.19 8.38 -3.08
CA GLY A 256 -27.56 7.89 -2.94
C GLY A 256 -27.75 6.46 -3.45
N VAL A 257 -28.99 5.97 -3.35
CA VAL A 257 -29.40 4.62 -3.78
C VAL A 257 -30.35 4.71 -4.96
N LEU A 258 -30.04 3.99 -6.04
CA LEU A 258 -30.91 3.91 -7.22
C LEU A 258 -31.74 2.62 -7.18
N ASN A 259 -33.05 2.75 -6.98
CA ASN A 259 -33.99 1.63 -7.06
C ASN A 259 -34.32 1.28 -8.51
N ASN A 260 -33.76 0.18 -9.01
CA ASN A 260 -33.94 -0.24 -10.40
C ASN A 260 -34.71 -1.56 -10.50
N LYS A 261 -36.02 -1.49 -10.76
CA LYS A 261 -36.91 -2.65 -10.92
C LYS A 261 -36.44 -3.65 -11.99
N LYS A 262 -35.73 -3.18 -13.02
CA LYS A 262 -35.23 -4.01 -14.14
C LYS A 262 -33.83 -4.58 -13.91
N ASN A 263 -33.23 -4.35 -12.73
CA ASN A 263 -31.89 -4.81 -12.36
C ASN A 263 -30.77 -4.46 -13.37
N ARG A 264 -30.92 -3.36 -14.13
CA ARG A 264 -29.93 -2.94 -15.14
C ARG A 264 -28.59 -2.54 -14.50
N GLY A 265 -28.58 -2.28 -13.19
CA GLY A 265 -27.38 -2.02 -12.38
C GLY A 265 -26.35 -3.15 -12.39
N LYS A 266 -26.76 -4.41 -12.66
CA LYS A 266 -25.84 -5.55 -12.87
C LYS A 266 -24.78 -5.27 -13.94
N LYS A 267 -25.07 -4.41 -14.94
CA LYS A 267 -24.11 -4.06 -16.00
C LYS A 267 -22.93 -3.22 -15.50
N PHE A 268 -23.11 -2.46 -14.42
CA PHE A 268 -22.11 -1.58 -13.81
C PHE A 268 -21.45 -2.18 -12.55
N GLY A 269 -22.01 -3.27 -12.02
CA GLY A 269 -21.42 -4.02 -10.92
C GLY A 269 -20.14 -4.78 -11.32
N LEU A 270 -19.46 -5.35 -10.31
CA LEU A 270 -18.27 -6.18 -10.49
C LEU A 270 -18.59 -7.39 -11.39
N LYS A 271 -17.85 -7.56 -12.49
CA LYS A 271 -17.94 -8.71 -13.39
C LYS A 271 -16.72 -9.61 -13.20
N SER A 272 -16.95 -10.92 -13.11
CA SER A 272 -15.90 -11.91 -12.98
C SER A 272 -15.09 -12.03 -14.28
N LEU A 273 -13.77 -12.15 -14.16
CA LEU A 273 -12.81 -12.46 -15.22
C LEU A 273 -11.93 -13.63 -14.78
N THR A 274 -11.30 -14.31 -15.73
CA THR A 274 -10.49 -15.53 -15.47
C THR A 274 -9.36 -15.33 -14.44
N LYS A 275 -8.83 -14.10 -14.28
CA LYS A 275 -7.80 -13.77 -13.26
C LYS A 275 -8.15 -12.57 -12.36
N GLY A 276 -9.39 -12.07 -12.38
CA GLY A 276 -9.76 -10.85 -11.66
C GLY A 276 -11.25 -10.54 -11.66
N MET A 277 -11.61 -9.35 -11.20
CA MET A 277 -12.95 -8.79 -11.32
C MET A 277 -12.80 -7.38 -11.87
N ASN A 278 -13.69 -6.96 -12.78
CA ASN A 278 -13.71 -5.57 -13.23
C ASN A 278 -14.96 -4.88 -12.71
N TYR A 279 -14.83 -3.66 -12.21
CA TYR A 279 -15.99 -2.78 -12.05
C TYR A 279 -15.87 -1.58 -12.97
N ILE A 280 -17.03 -1.03 -13.29
CA ILE A 280 -17.15 0.07 -14.23
C ILE A 280 -17.52 1.33 -13.45
N GLY A 281 -16.69 2.35 -13.58
CA GLY A 281 -17.01 3.73 -13.19
C GLY A 281 -17.52 4.53 -14.38
N LEU A 282 -18.18 5.64 -14.08
CA LEU A 282 -18.53 6.68 -15.03
C LEU A 282 -17.77 7.95 -14.65
N SER A 283 -17.10 8.53 -15.63
CA SER A 283 -16.46 9.84 -15.54
C SER A 283 -17.04 10.76 -16.60
N LEU A 284 -16.98 12.07 -16.36
CA LEU A 284 -17.19 13.04 -17.42
C LEU A 284 -16.08 12.92 -18.46
N LYS A 285 -16.41 13.22 -19.72
CA LYS A 285 -15.42 13.42 -20.77
C LYS A 285 -14.49 14.58 -20.42
N GLU A 286 -13.31 14.60 -21.02
CA GLU A 286 -12.30 15.60 -20.71
C GLU A 286 -12.75 17.02 -21.10
N GLU A 287 -13.37 17.16 -22.27
CA GLU A 287 -13.97 18.41 -22.74
C GLU A 287 -14.97 19.00 -21.73
N GLU A 288 -15.82 18.15 -21.15
CA GLU A 288 -16.81 18.54 -20.13
C GLU A 288 -16.14 18.93 -18.81
N GLN A 289 -15.05 18.25 -18.44
CA GLN A 289 -14.29 18.61 -17.24
C GLN A 289 -13.60 19.96 -17.40
N ILE A 290 -13.03 20.24 -18.58
CA ILE A 290 -12.35 21.52 -18.87
C ILE A 290 -13.38 22.65 -18.89
N LYS A 291 -14.48 22.47 -19.63
CA LYS A 291 -15.56 23.45 -19.75
C LYS A 291 -16.10 23.91 -18.40
N GLU A 292 -16.30 22.97 -17.47
CA GLU A 292 -16.92 23.23 -16.17
C GLU A 292 -15.88 23.38 -15.04
N ASN A 293 -14.59 23.45 -15.37
CA ASN A 293 -13.48 23.54 -14.41
C ASN A 293 -13.50 22.45 -13.30
N LEU A 294 -13.70 21.19 -13.71
CA LEU A 294 -13.91 20.05 -12.82
C LEU A 294 -12.68 19.14 -12.69
N ASN A 295 -12.47 18.65 -11.46
CA ASN A 295 -11.47 17.63 -11.18
C ASN A 295 -11.78 16.28 -11.84
N ASN A 296 -10.74 15.46 -11.96
CA ASN A 296 -10.79 14.11 -12.52
C ASN A 296 -11.59 13.11 -11.64
N THR A 297 -12.91 13.25 -11.60
CA THR A 297 -13.80 12.49 -10.72
C THR A 297 -14.50 11.34 -11.45
N TYR A 298 -14.91 10.33 -10.70
CA TYR A 298 -15.77 9.26 -11.20
C TYR A 298 -16.79 8.85 -10.14
N PHE A 299 -17.95 8.38 -10.58
CA PHE A 299 -18.89 7.68 -9.71
C PHE A 299 -18.99 6.22 -10.13
N LYS A 300 -19.27 5.36 -9.15
CA LYS A 300 -19.42 3.92 -9.35
C LYS A 300 -20.71 3.44 -8.72
N PHE A 301 -21.33 2.45 -9.34
CA PHE A 301 -22.46 1.74 -8.75
C PHE A 301 -21.96 0.52 -8.00
N SER A 302 -22.32 0.41 -6.73
CA SER A 302 -22.07 -0.79 -5.94
C SER A 302 -23.42 -1.48 -5.67
N PRO A 303 -23.56 -2.78 -5.96
CA PRO A 303 -24.81 -3.47 -5.68
C PRO A 303 -25.07 -3.51 -4.18
N VAL A 304 -26.25 -3.04 -3.78
CA VAL A 304 -26.76 -3.16 -2.42
C VAL A 304 -27.62 -4.43 -2.38
N TYR A 305 -27.24 -5.36 -1.52
CA TYR A 305 -28.00 -6.60 -1.32
C TYR A 305 -28.71 -6.48 0.02
N GLN A 306 -30.04 -6.50 0.02
CA GLN A 306 -30.85 -6.35 1.24
C GLN A 306 -30.52 -7.41 2.30
N TRP A 307 -30.15 -8.62 1.87
CA TRP A 307 -29.78 -9.72 2.75
C TRP A 307 -28.40 -9.61 3.39
N LYS A 308 -27.52 -8.67 2.97
CA LYS A 308 -26.16 -8.57 3.51
C LYS A 308 -26.08 -8.23 5.00
N GLN A 309 -27.15 -7.70 5.58
CA GLN A 309 -27.24 -7.42 7.01
C GLN A 309 -27.99 -8.50 7.80
N SER A 310 -28.38 -9.60 7.15
CA SER A 310 -28.99 -10.72 7.86
C SER A 310 -27.98 -11.33 8.85
N PRO A 311 -28.42 -11.74 10.05
CA PRO A 311 -27.54 -12.38 11.05
C PRO A 311 -26.76 -13.56 10.49
N GLU A 312 -27.36 -14.34 9.58
CA GLU A 312 -26.77 -15.51 8.93
C GLU A 312 -25.57 -15.12 8.07
N VAL A 313 -25.68 -14.03 7.32
CA VAL A 313 -24.60 -13.56 6.43
C VAL A 313 -23.46 -12.94 7.23
N LEU A 314 -23.79 -12.20 8.30
CA LEU A 314 -22.79 -11.69 9.24
C LEU A 314 -22.05 -12.83 9.94
N LEU A 315 -22.77 -13.87 10.36
CA LEU A 315 -22.18 -15.08 10.94
C LEU A 315 -21.25 -15.77 9.93
N ILE A 316 -21.70 -16.01 8.71
CA ILE A 316 -20.87 -16.61 7.64
C ILE A 316 -19.61 -15.77 7.39
N ASP A 317 -19.70 -14.43 7.37
CA ASP A 317 -18.55 -13.56 7.15
C ASP A 317 -17.52 -13.67 8.30
N VAL A 318 -17.99 -13.78 9.55
CA VAL A 318 -17.14 -14.08 10.72
C VAL A 318 -16.47 -15.45 10.60
N LEU A 319 -17.22 -16.48 10.20
CA LEU A 319 -16.70 -17.85 10.04
C LEU A 319 -15.64 -17.93 8.93
N LEU A 320 -15.91 -17.34 7.77
CA LEU A 320 -15.01 -17.33 6.61
C LEU A 320 -13.79 -16.43 6.82
N SER A 321 -13.94 -15.36 7.58
CA SER A 321 -12.82 -14.47 7.92
C SER A 321 -11.89 -15.07 8.99
N ASN A 322 -12.36 -16.06 9.75
CA ASN A 322 -11.62 -16.67 10.84
C ASN A 322 -11.71 -18.22 10.86
N PRO A 323 -11.16 -18.91 9.84
CA PRO A 323 -11.29 -20.36 9.69
C PRO A 323 -10.67 -21.15 10.85
N ARG A 324 -9.64 -20.60 11.53
CA ARG A 324 -9.05 -21.21 12.73
C ARG A 324 -9.97 -21.11 13.95
N PHE A 325 -10.62 -19.96 14.16
CA PHE A 325 -11.62 -19.80 15.20
C PHE A 325 -12.83 -20.71 14.95
N PHE A 326 -13.31 -20.79 13.72
CA PHE A 326 -14.38 -21.71 13.36
C PHE A 326 -13.97 -23.16 13.63
N LEU A 327 -12.81 -23.60 13.14
CA LEU A 327 -12.34 -24.97 13.35
C LEU A 327 -12.19 -25.29 14.84
N LYS A 328 -11.61 -24.39 15.63
CA LYS A 328 -11.48 -24.57 17.08
C LYS A 328 -12.84 -24.74 17.76
N ASN A 329 -13.78 -23.84 17.52
CA ASN A 329 -15.11 -23.89 18.15
C ASN A 329 -15.96 -25.06 17.63
N ALA A 330 -15.82 -25.43 16.35
CA ALA A 330 -16.48 -26.59 15.78
C ALA A 330 -15.96 -27.89 16.40
N LEU A 331 -14.64 -28.03 16.57
CA LEU A 331 -14.04 -29.14 17.29
C LEU A 331 -14.49 -29.14 18.76
N ASP A 332 -14.45 -28.00 19.46
CA ASP A 332 -14.92 -27.90 20.85
C ASP A 332 -16.41 -28.30 20.97
N PHE A 333 -17.26 -27.90 20.03
CA PHE A 333 -18.68 -28.29 19.99
C PHE A 333 -18.87 -29.79 19.75
N LEU A 334 -18.14 -30.36 18.77
CA LEU A 334 -18.20 -31.78 18.43
C LEU A 334 -17.65 -32.67 19.55
N PHE A 335 -16.62 -32.24 20.27
CA PHE A 335 -15.99 -32.98 21.35
C PHE A 335 -16.63 -32.73 22.73
N ARG A 336 -17.34 -31.62 22.94
CA ARG A 336 -18.17 -31.42 24.15
C ARG A 336 -19.41 -32.31 24.16
N ARG A 337 -19.93 -32.73 23.00
CA ARG A 337 -21.02 -33.73 22.90
C ARG A 337 -20.65 -35.15 23.38
N LYS A 338 -19.40 -35.40 23.76
CA LYS A 338 -19.00 -36.66 24.44
C LYS A 338 -19.04 -36.57 25.98
N LYS A 339 -19.46 -35.44 26.56
CA LYS A 339 -19.50 -35.20 28.02
C LYS A 339 -20.84 -34.70 28.57
N LEU A 340 -21.87 -34.67 27.73
CA LEU A 340 -23.29 -34.60 28.10
C LEU A 340 -23.93 -35.88 27.58
#